data_AF-A0AAD4BT00-F1
#
_entry.id   AF-A0AAD4BT00-F1
#
_cell.length_a   1.000
_cell.length_b   1.000
_cell.length_c   1.000
_cell.angle_alpha   90.00
_cell.angle_beta   90.00
_cell.angle_gamma   90.00
#
_symmetry.space_group_name_H-M   'P 1'
#
loop_
_entity.id
_entity.type
_entity.pdbx_description
1 polymer ?
#
loop_
_entity_poly.entity_id
_entity_poly.type
_entity_poly.pdbx_seq_one_letter_code
_entity_poly.pdbx_strand_id
1 'polypeptide(L)'
;MPWPEKVIRHDFHGAYNKLLHTLFPPDTNFTVVPQYLKPASSKSDDCIFTFEILLENRPVFILELKNPADLRFISSRQAADVQIRERLGDLAGQLWTRLRCNSYNELWNLDRCPIPTLHAVSAMGTQLCFYHLDTTDVAADIKPVNIPKHPTKMNDTAPMQRWDCDILDAEGEARLRAVVDSIMAAS
;
A
#
# COMPACT_ATOMS: atom_id res chain seq x y z
N MET A 1 -11.31 25.18 -31.79
CA MET A 1 -10.27 24.18 -31.49
C MET A 1 -10.78 23.31 -30.36
N PRO A 2 -10.97 21.99 -30.56
CA PRO A 2 -11.38 21.11 -29.48
C PRO A 2 -10.18 20.80 -28.57
N TRP A 3 -10.44 20.77 -27.26
CA TRP A 3 -9.48 20.42 -26.22
C TRP A 3 -9.02 18.96 -26.38
N PRO A 4 -7.74 18.62 -26.14
CA PRO A 4 -7.29 17.24 -26.29
C PRO A 4 -7.85 16.36 -25.17
N GLU A 5 -8.72 15.40 -25.52
CA GLU A 5 -9.32 14.37 -24.66
C GLU A 5 -8.32 13.32 -24.15
N LYS A 6 -7.14 13.73 -23.66
CA LYS A 6 -6.10 12.78 -23.23
C LYS A 6 -5.32 13.24 -22.00
N VAL A 7 -6.03 13.51 -20.90
CA VAL A 7 -5.42 13.70 -19.58
C VAL A 7 -6.28 12.99 -18.54
N ILE A 8 -6.18 11.66 -18.41
CA ILE A 8 -6.86 10.91 -17.32
C ILE A 8 -5.98 9.76 -16.79
N ARG A 9 -4.65 9.77 -16.99
CA ARG A 9 -3.76 8.70 -16.45
C ARG A 9 -2.71 9.17 -15.44
N HIS A 10 -2.44 10.48 -15.31
CA HIS A 10 -1.26 10.97 -14.57
C HIS A 10 -1.56 11.93 -13.41
N ASP A 11 -2.82 12.23 -13.12
CA ASP A 11 -3.14 13.38 -12.26
C ASP A 11 -3.06 13.08 -10.75
N PHE A 12 -3.18 11.81 -10.36
CA PHE A 12 -3.19 11.46 -8.93
C PHE A 12 -1.79 11.37 -8.31
N HIS A 13 -0.75 11.03 -9.07
CA HIS A 13 0.60 10.91 -8.51
C HIS A 13 1.08 12.23 -7.90
N GLY A 14 0.92 13.34 -8.62
CA GLY A 14 1.30 14.66 -8.10
C GLY A 14 0.48 15.08 -6.88
N ALA A 15 -0.81 14.74 -6.85
CA ALA A 15 -1.70 15.02 -5.72
C ALA A 15 -1.31 14.22 -4.48
N TYR A 16 -1.13 12.90 -4.61
CA TYR A 16 -0.68 12.03 -3.51
C TYR A 16 0.72 12.40 -3.04
N ASN A 17 1.65 12.73 -3.92
CA ASN A 17 2.98 13.18 -3.53
C ASN A 17 2.91 14.44 -2.64
N LYS A 18 2.12 15.44 -3.04
CA LYS A 18 1.91 16.66 -2.23
C LYS A 18 1.23 16.35 -0.90
N LEU A 19 0.19 15.53 -0.93
CA LEU A 19 -0.55 15.12 0.27
C LEU A 19 0.38 14.43 1.27
N LEU A 20 1.16 13.44 0.82
CA LEU A 20 2.06 12.67 1.67
C LEU A 20 3.19 13.55 2.23
N HIS A 21 3.75 14.50 1.48
CA HIS A 21 4.71 15.46 2.03
C HIS A 21 4.09 16.49 2.98
N THR A 22 2.77 16.67 2.94
CA THR A 22 2.04 17.49 3.92
C THR A 22 1.79 16.69 5.20
N LEU A 23 1.48 15.41 5.07
CA LEU A 23 1.22 14.49 6.18
C LEU A 23 2.51 14.01 6.86
N PHE A 24 3.61 13.90 6.13
CA PHE A 24 4.94 13.54 6.62
C PHE A 24 5.94 14.63 6.20
N PRO A 25 6.01 15.74 6.97
CA PRO A 25 6.87 16.87 6.63
C PRO A 25 8.36 16.48 6.58
N PRO A 26 9.15 17.07 5.67
CA PRO A 26 10.56 16.70 5.45
C PRO A 26 11.50 17.09 6.61
N ASP A 27 11.04 17.92 7.54
CA ASP A 27 11.74 18.29 8.78
C ASP A 27 11.52 17.29 9.94
N THR A 28 10.79 16.19 9.68
CA THR A 28 10.60 15.08 10.61
C THR A 28 11.58 13.93 10.32
N ASN A 29 11.53 12.88 11.15
CA ASN A 29 12.32 11.66 10.93
C ASN A 29 11.73 10.75 9.83
N PHE A 30 10.62 11.16 9.22
CA PHE A 30 9.97 10.41 8.14
C PHE A 30 10.52 10.82 6.78
N THR A 31 10.66 9.85 5.89
CA THR A 31 11.02 10.07 4.48
C THR A 31 9.95 9.50 3.58
N VAL A 32 9.40 10.33 2.70
CA VAL A 32 8.47 9.89 1.64
C VAL A 32 9.28 9.50 0.41
N VAL A 33 9.21 8.22 0.02
CA VAL A 33 9.95 7.65 -1.12
C VAL A 33 8.98 7.22 -2.21
N PRO A 34 8.83 7.99 -3.30
CA PRO A 34 8.08 7.54 -4.47
C PRO A 34 8.88 6.48 -5.24
N GLN A 35 8.27 5.33 -5.47
CA GLN A 35 8.82 4.21 -6.22
C GLN A 35 7.97 3.95 -7.47
N TYR A 36 8.67 3.82 -8.59
CA TYR A 36 8.08 3.45 -9.88
C TYR A 36 8.41 1.98 -10.10
N LEU A 37 7.46 1.10 -9.75
CA LEU A 37 7.65 -0.32 -9.97
C LEU A 37 7.19 -0.68 -11.38
N LYS A 38 8.13 -1.20 -12.18
CA LYS A 38 7.78 -1.90 -13.42
C LYS A 38 7.34 -3.32 -13.05
N PRO A 39 6.14 -3.77 -13.42
CA PRO A 39 5.72 -5.13 -13.14
C PRO A 39 6.68 -6.12 -13.82
N ALA A 40 7.16 -7.11 -13.05
CA ALA A 40 8.11 -8.12 -13.52
C ALA A 40 7.52 -9.10 -14.55
N SER A 41 6.21 -9.02 -14.85
CA SER A 41 5.54 -9.89 -15.82
C SER A 41 4.81 -9.08 -16.88
N SER A 42 5.06 -9.41 -18.13
CA SER A 42 4.60 -8.76 -19.36
C SER A 42 3.10 -8.96 -19.68
N LYS A 43 2.22 -9.01 -18.66
CA LYS A 43 0.78 -9.21 -18.87
C LYS A 43 -0.11 -8.00 -18.55
N SER A 44 0.41 -6.91 -18.01
CA SER A 44 -0.32 -5.64 -18.03
C SER A 44 0.62 -4.43 -18.07
N ASP A 45 0.19 -3.40 -18.79
CA ASP A 45 0.81 -2.06 -18.84
C ASP A 45 0.61 -1.28 -17.51
N ASP A 46 0.45 -1.97 -16.39
CA ASP A 46 0.11 -1.34 -15.11
C ASP A 46 1.40 -0.98 -14.38
N CYS A 47 1.96 0.18 -14.74
CA CYS A 47 2.96 0.83 -13.89
C CYS A 47 2.30 1.14 -12.55
N ILE A 48 2.74 0.47 -11.49
CA ILE A 48 2.29 0.74 -10.12
C ILE A 48 3.15 1.88 -9.60
N PHE A 49 2.47 2.95 -9.16
CA PHE A 49 3.11 4.01 -8.39
C PHE A 49 2.96 3.64 -6.92
N THR A 50 4.07 3.41 -6.24
CA THR A 50 4.07 3.11 -4.80
C THR A 50 4.74 4.25 -4.06
N PHE A 51 4.19 4.68 -2.95
CA PHE A 51 4.87 5.54 -2.00
C PHE A 51 5.19 4.73 -0.76
N GLU A 52 6.45 4.78 -0.32
CA GLU A 52 6.87 4.20 0.95
C GLU A 52 7.28 5.31 1.89
N ILE A 53 6.72 5.28 3.09
CA ILE A 53 7.08 6.21 4.15
C ILE A 53 7.98 5.44 5.09
N LEU A 54 9.21 5.96 5.23
CA LEU A 54 10.26 5.35 6.01
C LEU A 54 10.47 6.15 7.30
N LEU A 55 10.57 5.49 8.44
CA LEU A 55 11.10 6.04 9.69
C LEU A 55 12.51 5.50 9.88
N GLU A 56 13.52 6.37 9.88
CA GLU A 56 14.93 5.96 9.99
C GLU A 56 15.33 4.87 8.97
N ASN A 57 14.92 5.05 7.70
CA ASN A 57 15.09 4.09 6.59
C ASN A 57 14.30 2.77 6.70
N ARG A 58 13.38 2.64 7.67
CA ARG A 58 12.54 1.45 7.85
C ARG A 58 11.07 1.74 7.49
N PRO A 59 10.38 0.87 6.72
CA PRO A 59 9.04 1.16 6.25
C PRO A 59 8.00 1.13 7.38
N VAL A 60 7.19 2.18 7.47
CA VAL A 60 6.06 2.28 8.42
C VAL A 60 4.71 2.41 7.72
N PHE A 61 4.70 2.87 6.47
CA PHE A 61 3.48 3.04 5.69
C PHE A 61 3.73 2.88 4.19
N ILE A 62 2.76 2.28 3.49
CA ILE A 62 2.80 2.02 2.05
C ILE A 62 1.53 2.58 1.42
N LEU A 63 1.64 3.26 0.29
CA LEU A 63 0.49 3.64 -0.53
C LEU A 63 0.71 3.17 -1.97
N GLU A 64 -0.10 2.24 -2.44
CA GLU A 64 -0.10 1.82 -3.84
C GLU A 64 -1.20 2.54 -4.61
N LEU A 65 -0.84 3.24 -5.68
CA LEU A 65 -1.75 3.99 -6.52
C LEU A 65 -1.95 3.30 -7.88
N LYS A 66 -3.21 3.04 -8.20
CA LYS A 66 -3.70 2.41 -9.45
C LYS A 66 -4.70 3.32 -10.16
N ASN A 67 -5.08 2.96 -11.38
CA ASN A 67 -6.00 3.78 -12.17
C ASN A 67 -7.41 3.75 -11.54
N PRO A 68 -8.14 4.88 -11.46
CA PRO A 68 -9.53 4.86 -11.00
C PRO A 68 -10.44 3.91 -11.79
N ALA A 69 -10.17 3.70 -13.10
CA ALA A 69 -10.93 2.79 -13.93
C ALA A 69 -10.78 1.32 -13.50
N ASP A 70 -9.68 0.97 -12.83
CA ASP A 70 -9.40 -0.40 -12.36
C ASP A 70 -10.42 -0.86 -11.34
N LEU A 71 -11.02 0.07 -10.59
CA LEU A 71 -12.03 -0.23 -9.59
C LEU A 71 -13.24 -0.96 -10.18
N ARG A 72 -13.54 -0.78 -11.48
CA ARG A 72 -14.67 -1.43 -12.15
C ARG A 72 -14.43 -2.93 -12.42
N PHE A 73 -13.18 -3.35 -12.51
CA PHE A 73 -12.83 -4.71 -12.92
C PHE A 73 -12.49 -5.58 -11.71
N ILE A 74 -13.19 -6.72 -11.58
CA ILE A 74 -12.90 -7.72 -10.53
C ILE A 74 -11.42 -8.13 -10.60
N SER A 75 -10.89 -8.39 -11.79
CA SER A 75 -9.49 -8.81 -11.97
C SER A 75 -8.49 -7.78 -11.44
N SER A 76 -8.72 -6.48 -11.68
CA SER A 76 -7.80 -5.44 -11.24
C SER A 76 -7.87 -5.22 -9.73
N ARG A 77 -9.07 -5.29 -9.12
CA ARG A 77 -9.22 -5.28 -7.67
C ARG A 77 -8.52 -6.47 -7.01
N GLN A 78 -8.66 -7.66 -7.58
CA GLN A 78 -7.97 -8.86 -7.08
C GLN A 78 -6.46 -8.72 -7.18
N ALA A 79 -5.94 -8.22 -8.31
CA ALA A 79 -4.51 -7.97 -8.48
C ALA A 79 -4.00 -6.95 -7.45
N ALA A 80 -4.75 -5.87 -7.21
CA ALA A 80 -4.40 -4.87 -6.21
C ALA A 80 -4.36 -5.41 -4.78
N ASP A 81 -5.34 -6.25 -4.40
CA ASP A 81 -5.37 -6.89 -3.07
C ASP A 81 -4.23 -7.89 -2.88
N VAL A 82 -3.90 -8.67 -3.91
CA VAL A 82 -2.75 -9.60 -3.88
C VAL A 82 -1.46 -8.82 -3.72
N GLN A 83 -1.25 -7.80 -4.55
CA GLN A 83 -0.02 -7.03 -4.58
C GLN A 83 0.29 -6.35 -3.24
N ILE A 84 -0.68 -5.65 -2.64
CA ILE A 84 -0.44 -4.95 -1.37
C ILE A 84 -0.19 -5.93 -0.21
N ARG A 85 -0.81 -7.11 -0.24
CA ARG A 85 -0.56 -8.18 0.74
C ARG A 85 0.82 -8.80 0.58
N GLU A 86 1.25 -9.04 -0.66
CA GLU A 86 2.62 -9.47 -0.96
C GLU A 86 3.61 -8.43 -0.44
N ARG A 87 3.38 -7.13 -0.70
CA ARG A 87 4.26 -6.06 -0.20
C ARG A 87 4.29 -5.97 1.32
N LEU A 88 3.13 -6.05 1.98
CA LEU A 88 3.06 -6.13 3.45
C LEU A 88 3.82 -7.36 3.97
N GLY A 89 3.68 -8.50 3.30
CA GLY A 89 4.40 -9.73 3.64
C GLY A 89 5.91 -9.61 3.47
N ASP A 90 6.39 -8.98 2.40
CA ASP A 90 7.81 -8.74 2.16
C ASP A 90 8.42 -7.80 3.22
N LEU A 91 7.71 -6.73 3.60
CA LEU A 91 8.20 -5.72 4.54
C LEU A 91 8.04 -6.12 6.01
N ALA A 92 6.98 -6.86 6.37
CA ALA A 92 6.85 -7.46 7.70
C ALA A 92 7.71 -8.72 7.84
N GLY A 93 8.04 -9.35 6.71
CA GLY A 93 8.55 -10.70 6.62
C GLY A 93 9.83 -10.82 5.81
N GLN A 94 10.93 -10.39 6.42
CA GLN A 94 12.07 -11.29 6.63
C GLN A 94 11.68 -12.55 7.45
N LEU A 95 10.52 -13.16 7.19
CA LEU A 95 10.03 -14.41 7.78
C LEU A 95 10.36 -15.62 6.89
N TRP A 96 10.92 -15.39 5.69
CA TRP A 96 11.51 -16.44 4.84
C TRP A 96 12.96 -16.81 5.18
N THR A 97 13.63 -16.12 6.12
CA THR A 97 14.94 -16.55 6.65
C THR A 97 14.86 -17.79 7.56
N ARG A 98 13.68 -18.37 7.79
CA ARG A 98 13.58 -19.68 8.46
C ARG A 98 14.05 -20.86 7.60
N LEU A 99 14.32 -20.69 6.30
CA LEU A 99 14.80 -21.77 5.43
C LEU A 99 16.09 -21.49 4.63
N ARG A 100 16.73 -20.32 4.73
CA ARG A 100 18.08 -20.13 4.20
C ARG A 100 18.94 -19.23 5.09
N CYS A 101 20.11 -19.81 5.42
CA CYS A 101 21.32 -19.17 5.91
C CYS A 101 21.47 -19.01 7.43
N ASN A 102 22.00 -20.06 8.07
CA ASN A 102 22.92 -19.92 9.20
C ASN A 102 24.20 -19.23 8.71
N SER A 103 24.29 -17.89 8.78
CA SER A 103 25.57 -17.18 8.77
C SER A 103 25.37 -15.68 9.06
N TYR A 104 25.69 -15.30 10.30
CA TYR A 104 26.09 -13.96 10.77
C TYR A 104 25.15 -12.73 10.64
N ASN A 105 25.02 -12.09 11.80
CA ASN A 105 24.92 -10.65 12.09
C ASN A 105 23.55 -9.99 12.28
N GLU A 106 23.52 -9.16 13.32
CA GLU A 106 22.53 -8.19 13.79
C GLU A 106 22.13 -7.12 12.74
N LEU A 107 22.45 -7.33 11.46
CA LEU A 107 22.19 -6.41 10.34
C LEU A 107 20.82 -6.60 9.67
N TRP A 108 20.14 -7.73 9.88
CA TRP A 108 18.83 -7.99 9.27
C TRP A 108 17.69 -7.22 9.97
N ASN A 109 17.90 -6.64 11.16
CA ASN A 109 16.85 -5.87 11.83
C ASN A 109 16.53 -4.51 11.17
N LEU A 110 17.24 -4.16 10.08
CA LEU A 110 17.16 -2.89 9.37
C LEU A 110 16.01 -2.80 8.35
N ASP A 111 15.31 -3.88 8.01
CA ASP A 111 14.17 -3.81 7.07
C ASP A 111 12.81 -3.92 7.75
N ARG A 112 12.78 -4.19 9.07
CA ARG A 112 11.52 -4.39 9.80
C ARG A 112 10.85 -3.06 10.11
N CYS A 113 9.53 -3.05 10.02
CA CYS A 113 8.72 -1.96 10.52
C CYS A 113 9.07 -1.67 12.00
N PRO A 114 9.50 -0.45 12.33
CA PRO A 114 9.97 -0.08 13.66
C PRO A 114 8.87 0.11 14.69
N ILE A 115 7.62 0.15 14.24
CA ILE A 115 6.43 0.37 15.06
C ILE A 115 5.54 -0.88 15.06
N PRO A 116 4.66 -1.07 16.07
CA PRO A 116 3.87 -2.28 16.22
C PRO A 116 2.89 -2.59 15.08
N THR A 117 2.62 -1.63 14.19
CA THR A 117 1.66 -1.82 13.09
C THR A 117 2.22 -1.25 11.81
N LEU A 118 2.35 -2.11 10.79
CA LEU A 118 2.64 -1.69 9.43
C LEU A 118 1.31 -1.39 8.73
N HIS A 119 1.12 -0.13 8.36
CA HIS A 119 -0.08 0.31 7.64
C HIS A 119 0.15 0.30 6.13
N ALA A 120 -0.90 0.01 5.36
CA ALA A 120 -0.85 0.16 3.92
C ALA A 120 -2.19 0.61 3.34
N VAL A 121 -2.16 1.34 2.23
CA VAL A 121 -3.34 1.82 1.51
C VAL A 121 -3.24 1.44 0.04
N SER A 122 -4.29 0.80 -0.47
CA SER A 122 -4.49 0.59 -1.91
C SER A 122 -5.44 1.66 -2.42
N ALA A 123 -4.95 2.56 -3.27
CA ALA A 123 -5.71 3.64 -3.86
C ALA A 123 -6.03 3.33 -5.33
N MET A 124 -7.31 3.47 -5.71
CA MET A 124 -7.77 3.46 -7.09
C MET A 124 -8.35 4.83 -7.43
N GLY A 125 -7.51 5.72 -7.95
CA GLY A 125 -7.83 7.16 -7.96
C GLY A 125 -7.95 7.69 -6.55
N THR A 126 -9.13 8.16 -6.15
CA THR A 126 -9.42 8.73 -4.82
C THR A 126 -9.98 7.71 -3.83
N GLN A 127 -10.41 6.55 -4.31
CA GLN A 127 -11.03 5.50 -3.51
C GLN A 127 -9.93 4.66 -2.83
N LEU A 128 -10.00 4.54 -1.51
CA LEU A 128 -8.99 3.96 -0.64
C LEU A 128 -9.48 2.67 0.00
N CYS A 129 -8.62 1.66 0.01
CA CYS A 129 -8.74 0.48 0.85
C CYS A 129 -7.58 0.45 1.85
N PHE A 130 -7.90 0.28 3.13
CA PHE A 130 -6.94 0.31 4.22
C PHE A 130 -6.57 -1.10 4.66
N TYR A 131 -5.27 -1.33 4.81
CA TYR A 131 -4.68 -2.55 5.30
C TYR A 131 -3.80 -2.25 6.51
N HIS A 132 -3.71 -3.23 7.41
CA HIS A 132 -2.75 -3.20 8.49
C HIS A 132 -2.30 -4.61 8.86
N LEU A 133 -1.09 -4.70 9.38
CA LEU A 133 -0.48 -5.91 9.90
C LEU A 133 0.22 -5.58 11.22
N ASP A 134 -0.10 -6.35 12.26
CA ASP A 134 0.64 -6.31 13.53
C ASP A 134 2.03 -6.92 13.30
N THR A 135 3.07 -6.16 13.58
CA THR A 135 4.47 -6.54 13.33
C THR A 135 5.10 -7.22 14.54
N THR A 136 4.42 -7.19 15.69
CA THR A 136 4.84 -7.81 16.95
C THR A 136 4.46 -9.29 17.02
N ASP A 137 3.42 -9.70 16.29
CA ASP A 137 2.98 -11.09 16.19
C ASP A 137 3.29 -11.69 14.82
N VAL A 138 4.16 -12.70 14.81
CA VAL A 138 4.56 -13.43 13.59
C VAL A 138 3.42 -14.23 12.95
N ALA A 139 2.34 -14.48 13.69
CA ALA A 139 1.14 -15.15 13.22
C ALA A 139 -0.01 -14.18 12.90
N ALA A 140 0.25 -12.87 12.95
CA ALA A 140 -0.77 -11.86 12.68
C ALA A 140 -1.33 -11.98 11.27
N ASP A 141 -2.66 -11.90 11.17
CA ASP A 141 -3.32 -11.76 9.88
C ASP A 141 -3.19 -10.32 9.36
N ILE A 142 -2.94 -10.19 8.05
CA ILE A 142 -3.19 -8.92 7.36
C ILE A 142 -4.70 -8.66 7.35
N LYS A 143 -5.12 -7.52 7.89
CA LYS A 143 -6.51 -7.06 7.83
C LYS A 143 -6.68 -6.04 6.68
N PRO A 144 -7.82 -6.03 5.97
CA PRO A 144 -8.93 -7.00 6.07
C PRO A 144 -8.50 -8.40 5.65
N VAL A 145 -9.18 -9.43 6.15
CA VAL A 145 -8.84 -10.84 5.86
C VAL A 145 -9.00 -11.15 4.36
N ASN A 146 -8.08 -11.94 3.81
CA ASN A 146 -8.13 -12.37 2.42
C ASN A 146 -9.37 -13.25 2.16
N ILE A 147 -10.05 -13.04 1.02
CA ILE A 147 -11.14 -13.93 0.60
C ILE A 147 -10.52 -14.95 -0.37
N PRO A 148 -10.56 -16.26 -0.06
CA PRO A 148 -9.95 -17.25 -0.91
C PRO A 148 -10.66 -17.37 -2.26
N LYS A 149 -9.87 -17.56 -3.32
CA LYS A 149 -10.40 -17.90 -4.65
C LYS A 149 -11.08 -19.27 -4.58
N HIS A 150 -12.29 -19.35 -5.12
CA HIS A 150 -12.97 -20.63 -5.22
C HIS A 150 -12.32 -21.46 -6.33
N PRO A 151 -12.00 -22.75 -6.10
CA PRO A 151 -11.21 -23.55 -7.05
C PRO A 151 -11.88 -23.74 -8.41
N THR A 152 -13.21 -23.68 -8.46
CA THR A 152 -14.01 -23.94 -9.67
C THR A 152 -15.00 -22.84 -10.05
N LYS A 153 -15.05 -21.74 -9.29
CA LYS A 153 -16.03 -20.66 -9.50
C LYS A 153 -15.32 -19.33 -9.55
N MET A 154 -15.78 -18.43 -10.40
CA MET A 154 -15.36 -17.04 -10.35
C MET A 154 -16.09 -16.36 -9.19
N ASN A 155 -15.40 -16.16 -8.07
CA ASN A 155 -15.86 -15.36 -6.96
C ASN A 155 -15.07 -14.05 -6.89
N ASP A 156 -15.71 -13.00 -6.39
CA ASP A 156 -15.02 -11.73 -6.14
C ASP A 156 -14.23 -11.82 -4.83
N THR A 157 -12.92 -12.07 -4.94
CA THR A 157 -12.02 -12.12 -3.77
C THR A 157 -11.59 -10.75 -3.26
N ALA A 158 -11.90 -9.68 -3.99
CA ALA A 158 -11.59 -8.32 -3.63
C ALA A 158 -12.80 -7.43 -3.95
N PRO A 159 -13.89 -7.56 -3.16
CA PRO A 159 -15.13 -6.84 -3.40
C PRO A 159 -14.88 -5.33 -3.46
N MET A 160 -15.63 -4.64 -4.33
CA MET A 160 -15.50 -3.20 -4.54
C MET A 160 -15.64 -2.41 -3.24
N GLN A 161 -16.46 -2.91 -2.31
CA GLN A 161 -16.68 -2.34 -0.97
C GLN A 161 -15.43 -2.32 -0.08
N ARG A 162 -14.30 -2.89 -0.52
CA ARG A 162 -13.01 -2.69 0.15
C ARG A 162 -12.43 -1.31 -0.08
N TRP A 163 -12.68 -0.72 -1.25
CA TRP A 163 -12.37 0.66 -1.57
C TRP A 163 -13.59 1.52 -1.26
N ASP A 164 -13.99 1.55 0.00
CA ASP A 164 -15.21 2.20 0.49
C ASP A 164 -15.02 3.68 0.85
N CYS A 165 -13.80 4.18 0.76
CA CYS A 165 -13.42 5.44 1.35
C CYS A 165 -12.88 6.41 0.28
N ASP A 166 -13.59 7.50 0.01
CA ASP A 166 -13.10 8.55 -0.88
C ASP A 166 -12.25 9.56 -0.10
N ILE A 167 -10.98 9.73 -0.47
CA ILE A 167 -10.09 10.71 0.19
C ILE A 167 -10.54 12.16 0.03
N LEU A 168 -11.40 12.46 -0.95
CA LEU A 168 -11.94 13.81 -1.15
C LEU A 168 -13.10 14.14 -0.20
N ASP A 169 -13.67 13.13 0.44
CA ASP A 169 -14.71 13.32 1.45
C ASP A 169 -14.09 13.53 2.83
N ALA A 170 -14.76 14.32 3.68
CA ALA A 170 -14.26 14.63 5.03
C ALA A 170 -14.00 13.37 5.88
N GLU A 171 -14.83 12.34 5.71
CA GLU A 171 -14.64 11.05 6.38
C GLU A 171 -13.37 10.34 5.88
N GLY A 172 -13.11 10.35 4.58
CA GLY A 172 -11.93 9.69 4.03
C GLY A 172 -10.63 10.41 4.32
N GLU A 173 -10.65 11.74 4.31
CA GLU A 173 -9.54 12.54 4.83
C GLU A 173 -9.27 12.21 6.30
N ALA A 174 -10.31 12.22 7.14
CA ALA A 174 -10.17 11.92 8.57
C ALA A 174 -9.62 10.50 8.80
N ARG A 175 -10.06 9.50 8.02
CA ARG A 175 -9.59 8.12 8.14
C ARG A 175 -8.12 7.97 7.73
N LEU A 176 -7.68 8.64 6.66
CA LEU A 176 -6.25 8.66 6.30
C LEU A 176 -5.43 9.39 7.37
N ARG A 177 -5.91 10.52 7.89
CA ARG A 177 -5.24 11.23 8.98
C ARG A 177 -5.11 10.39 10.24
N ALA A 178 -6.15 9.65 10.62
CA ALA A 178 -6.09 8.76 11.77
C ALA A 178 -4.99 7.68 11.63
N VAL A 179 -4.74 7.18 10.42
CA VAL A 179 -3.60 6.28 10.16
C VAL A 179 -2.27 7.00 10.36
N VAL A 180 -2.13 8.21 9.84
CA VAL A 180 -0.90 9.02 10.00
C VAL A 180 -0.67 9.35 11.47
N ASP A 181 -1.68 9.80 12.19
CA ASP A 181 -1.61 10.13 13.61
C ASP A 181 -1.22 8.90 14.44
N SER A 182 -1.75 7.72 14.09
CA SER A 182 -1.36 6.44 14.70
C SER A 182 0.11 6.11 14.47
N ILE A 183 0.63 6.35 13.27
CA ILE A 183 2.04 6.14 12.95
C ILE A 183 2.93 7.10 13.74
N MET A 184 2.56 8.39 13.79
CA MET A 184 3.31 9.41 14.52
C MET A 184 3.29 9.19 16.03
N ALA A 185 2.19 8.68 16.59
CA ALA A 185 2.11 8.37 18.02
C ALA A 185 2.92 7.13 18.41
N ALA A 186 3.19 6.24 17.46
CA ALA A 186 3.93 4.99 17.69
C ALA A 186 5.43 5.09 17.36
N SER A 187 5.85 6.14 16.66
CA SER A 187 7.24 6.40 16.23
C SER A 187 8.12 7.03 17.30
#